data_AF-A0A353TDF9-F1
#
_entry.id   AF-A0A353TDF9-F1
#
_cell.length_a   1.000
_cell.length_b   1.000
_cell.length_c   1.000
_cell.angle_alpha   90.00
_cell.angle_beta   90.00
_cell.angle_gamma   90.00
#
_symmetry.space_group_name_H-M   'P 1'
#
loop_
_entity.id
_entity.type
_entity.pdbx_description
1 polymer ?
#
loop_
_entity_poly.entity_id
_entity_poly.type
_entity_poly.pdbx_seq_one_letter_code
_entity_poly.pdbx_strand_id
1 'polypeptide(L)'
;MKKIIFTALIFASGLIQVNAQSVFTAVPVVNGKVVFQQFIHIDRELAADQRYALLYKWGKDNYAGNPLLSGIRFDDKARSITVGSKIELLLPQNSNGVREKVVMNYRFDATITNAGCMLVVRDVTYQNSQSPNSSFFPKTFTAEETITSTAISAASGLDKEFKTNTQKSTLFYLNGLYNELSKIFNLSK
;
A
#
# COMPACT_ATOMS: atom_id res chain seq x y z
N MET A 1 -10.44 -23.37 54.59
CA MET A 1 -11.06 -22.57 53.51
C MET A 1 -10.00 -21.62 52.92
N LYS A 2 -9.39 -21.98 51.79
CA LYS A 2 -8.36 -21.14 51.13
C LYS A 2 -9.02 -20.42 49.95
N LYS A 3 -9.11 -19.08 50.02
CA LYS A 3 -9.62 -18.24 48.93
C LYS A 3 -8.48 -18.02 47.94
N ILE A 4 -8.58 -18.61 46.75
CA ILE A 4 -7.67 -18.33 45.63
C ILE A 4 -8.28 -17.17 44.85
N ILE A 5 -7.64 -16.00 44.93
CA ILE A 5 -8.01 -14.83 44.13
C ILE A 5 -7.39 -15.02 42.74
N PHE A 6 -8.22 -15.25 41.74
CA PHE A 6 -7.82 -15.23 40.34
C PHE A 6 -7.70 -13.78 39.87
N THR A 7 -6.47 -13.29 39.72
CA THR A 7 -6.19 -12.02 39.04
C THR A 7 -6.24 -12.26 37.53
N ALA A 8 -7.30 -11.77 36.89
CA ALA A 8 -7.39 -11.77 35.42
C ALA A 8 -6.45 -10.70 34.84
N LEU A 9 -5.40 -11.13 34.12
CA LEU A 9 -4.62 -10.25 33.26
C LEU A 9 -5.47 -9.84 32.06
N ILE A 10 -5.94 -8.60 32.07
CA ILE A 10 -6.55 -7.96 30.91
C ILE A 10 -5.40 -7.58 29.97
N PHE A 11 -5.19 -8.36 28.91
CA PHE A 11 -4.41 -7.93 27.75
C PHE A 11 -5.22 -6.88 26.98
N ALA A 12 -5.16 -5.63 27.41
CA ALA A 12 -5.56 -4.51 26.58
C ALA A 12 -4.45 -4.28 25.55
N SER A 13 -4.57 -4.91 24.38
CA SER A 13 -3.79 -4.51 23.21
C SER A 13 -4.25 -3.12 22.78
N GLY A 14 -3.61 -2.09 23.33
CA GLY A 14 -3.75 -0.72 22.87
C GLY A 14 -3.35 -0.66 21.40
N LEU A 15 -4.32 -0.46 20.53
CA LEU A 15 -4.07 0.00 19.17
C LEU A 15 -3.48 1.41 19.31
N ILE A 16 -2.15 1.51 19.27
CA ILE A 16 -1.49 2.79 19.09
C ILE A 16 -1.88 3.26 17.67
N GLN A 17 -2.92 4.09 17.58
CA GLN A 17 -3.14 4.93 16.41
C GLN A 17 -2.01 5.95 16.41
N VAL A 18 -0.90 5.57 15.77
CA VAL A 18 0.08 6.57 15.33
C VAL A 18 -0.67 7.42 14.30
N ASN A 19 -1.02 8.65 14.67
CA ASN A 19 -1.54 9.68 13.78
C ASN A 19 -0.44 10.09 12.78
N ALA A 20 -0.01 9.16 11.92
CA ALA A 20 0.70 9.50 10.71
C ALA A 20 -0.34 10.14 9.77
N GLN A 21 -0.24 11.45 9.59
CA GLN A 21 -1.06 12.19 8.64
C GLN A 21 -0.99 11.47 7.27
N SER A 22 -2.14 11.05 6.75
CA SER A 22 -2.20 10.35 5.46
C SER A 22 -1.75 11.29 4.35
N VAL A 23 -0.71 10.89 3.61
CA VAL A 23 -0.16 11.67 2.48
C VAL A 23 -0.98 11.49 1.22
N PHE A 24 -1.54 10.30 1.00
CA PHE A 24 -2.44 10.02 -0.10
C PHE A 24 -3.89 10.12 0.38
N THR A 25 -4.55 11.23 0.07
CA THR A 25 -5.97 11.49 0.39
C THR A 25 -6.88 11.45 -0.84
N ALA A 26 -6.30 11.44 -2.05
CA ALA A 26 -7.00 11.41 -3.31
C ALA A 26 -6.27 10.51 -4.31
N VAL A 27 -6.94 10.17 -5.42
CA VAL A 27 -6.38 9.37 -6.51
C VAL A 27 -5.96 10.29 -7.65
N PRO A 28 -4.66 10.59 -7.79
CA PRO A 28 -4.15 11.46 -8.85
C PRO A 28 -4.20 10.76 -10.21
N VAL A 29 -4.48 11.54 -11.26
CA VAL A 29 -4.44 11.09 -12.65
C VAL A 29 -3.50 12.01 -13.43
N VAL A 30 -2.43 11.44 -14.00
CA VAL A 30 -1.43 12.14 -14.81
C VAL A 30 -1.40 11.48 -16.18
N ASN A 31 -1.65 12.25 -17.25
CA ASN A 31 -1.72 11.74 -18.62
C ASN A 31 -2.65 10.52 -18.78
N GLY A 32 -3.81 10.57 -18.11
CA GLY A 32 -4.79 9.49 -18.15
C GLY A 32 -4.40 8.23 -17.38
N LYS A 33 -3.35 8.26 -16.56
CA LYS A 33 -2.91 7.15 -15.70
C LYS A 33 -2.93 7.53 -14.23
N VAL A 34 -3.32 6.58 -13.38
CA VAL A 34 -3.23 6.72 -11.93
C VAL A 34 -1.78 6.57 -11.50
N VAL A 35 -1.20 7.65 -10.97
CA VAL A 35 0.20 7.70 -10.52
C VAL A 35 0.27 8.43 -9.18
N PHE A 36 0.44 7.67 -8.10
CA PHE A 36 0.69 8.25 -6.79
C PHE A 36 2.16 8.63 -6.69
N GLN A 37 2.44 9.87 -6.32
CA GLN A 37 3.80 10.35 -6.14
C GLN A 37 3.90 11.09 -4.81
N GLN A 38 4.91 10.76 -4.02
CA GLN A 38 5.18 11.45 -2.77
C GLN A 38 6.68 11.52 -2.51
N PHE A 39 7.12 12.70 -2.08
CA PHE A 39 8.47 12.91 -1.60
C PHE A 39 8.56 12.62 -0.10
N ILE A 40 9.55 11.82 0.30
CA ILE A 40 9.92 11.51 1.67
C ILE A 40 11.17 12.33 1.99
N HIS A 41 11.03 13.31 2.88
CA HIS A 41 12.18 14.05 3.37
C HIS A 41 13.04 13.17 4.28
N ILE A 42 14.35 13.33 4.18
CA ILE A 42 15.33 12.61 5.00
C ILE A 42 16.11 13.65 5.79
N ASP A 43 15.75 13.84 7.06
CA ASP A 43 16.34 14.83 7.97
C ASP A 43 17.79 14.51 8.38
N ARG A 44 18.29 13.33 8.03
CA ARG A 44 19.64 12.90 8.38
C ARG A 44 20.66 13.37 7.35
N GLU A 45 21.80 13.82 7.85
CA GLU A 45 23.05 13.98 7.09
C GLU A 45 23.66 12.61 6.74
N LEU A 46 22.88 11.78 6.05
CA LEU A 46 23.36 10.58 5.39
C LEU A 46 23.81 10.94 3.98
N ALA A 47 24.98 10.46 3.59
CA ALA A 47 25.38 10.47 2.19
C ALA A 47 24.37 9.68 1.35
N ALA A 48 24.23 10.04 0.07
CA ALA A 48 23.28 9.39 -0.82
C ALA A 48 23.49 7.86 -0.93
N ASP A 49 24.73 7.37 -0.82
CA ASP A 49 25.02 5.93 -0.81
C ASP A 49 24.55 5.24 0.46
N GLN A 50 24.62 5.91 1.62
CA GLN A 50 24.08 5.38 2.88
C GLN A 50 22.55 5.32 2.83
N ARG A 51 21.91 6.35 2.29
CA ARG A 51 20.45 6.36 2.06
C ARG A 51 20.04 5.23 1.11
N TYR A 52 20.81 5.02 0.05
CA TYR A 52 20.56 3.93 -0.88
C TYR A 52 20.76 2.56 -0.23
N ALA A 53 21.79 2.37 0.60
CA ALA A 53 22.00 1.12 1.31
C ALA A 53 20.81 0.75 2.23
N LEU A 54 20.21 1.75 2.90
CA LEU A 54 18.98 1.54 3.69
C LEU A 54 17.80 1.11 2.81
N LEU A 55 17.59 1.81 1.69
CA LEU A 55 16.53 1.47 0.72
C LEU A 55 16.72 0.07 0.14
N TYR A 56 17.95 -0.25 -0.24
CA TYR A 56 18.34 -1.54 -0.79
C TYR A 56 18.06 -2.67 0.21
N LYS A 57 18.49 -2.49 1.47
CA LYS A 57 18.23 -3.45 2.54
C LYS A 57 16.73 -3.64 2.77
N TRP A 58 15.98 -2.54 2.88
CA TRP A 58 14.52 -2.61 3.03
C TRP A 58 13.86 -3.35 1.88
N GLY A 59 14.26 -3.06 0.63
CA GLY A 59 13.75 -3.76 -0.54
C GLY A 59 14.00 -5.27 -0.50
N LYS A 60 15.19 -5.71 -0.06
CA LYS A 60 15.48 -7.13 0.13
C LYS A 60 14.65 -7.74 1.26
N ASP A 61 14.65 -7.12 2.43
CA ASP A 61 14.00 -7.69 3.61
C ASP A 61 12.48 -7.85 3.44
N ASN A 62 11.82 -6.96 2.70
CA ASN A 62 10.36 -6.94 2.56
C ASN A 62 9.84 -7.76 1.36
N TYR A 63 10.69 -8.02 0.36
CA TYR A 63 10.25 -8.65 -0.88
C TYR A 63 11.00 -9.94 -1.23
N ALA A 64 12.18 -10.22 -0.65
CA ALA A 64 12.85 -11.49 -0.88
C ALA A 64 12.00 -12.66 -0.38
N GLY A 65 11.78 -13.66 -1.24
CA GLY A 65 10.97 -14.84 -0.92
C GLY A 65 9.46 -14.58 -0.83
N ASN A 66 8.98 -13.36 -1.12
CA ASN A 66 7.55 -13.07 -1.14
C ASN A 66 6.90 -13.70 -2.39
N PRO A 67 5.96 -14.67 -2.25
CA PRO A 67 5.33 -15.33 -3.40
C PRO A 67 4.44 -14.39 -4.23
N LEU A 68 4.08 -13.22 -3.69
CA LEU A 68 3.31 -12.19 -4.37
C LEU A 68 4.19 -11.20 -5.13
N LEU A 69 5.52 -11.30 -5.02
CA LEU A 69 6.45 -10.49 -5.77
C LEU A 69 6.40 -10.88 -7.26
N SER A 70 6.11 -9.90 -8.12
CA SER A 70 6.18 -10.07 -9.57
C SER A 70 7.59 -9.74 -10.11
N GLY A 71 8.33 -8.88 -9.41
CA GLY A 71 9.75 -8.63 -9.67
C GLY A 71 10.30 -7.46 -8.86
N ILE A 72 11.61 -7.50 -8.60
CA ILE A 72 12.35 -6.41 -7.97
C ILE A 72 13.62 -6.14 -8.76
N ARG A 73 13.92 -4.86 -9.00
CA ARG A 73 15.15 -4.39 -9.64
C ARG A 73 15.82 -3.38 -8.73
N PHE A 74 17.12 -3.55 -8.50
CA PHE A 74 17.97 -2.59 -7.82
C PHE A 74 18.85 -1.91 -8.86
N ASP A 75 18.88 -0.58 -8.87
CA ASP A 75 19.70 0.23 -9.76
C ASP A 75 20.70 1.05 -8.93
N ASP A 76 21.90 0.53 -8.76
CA ASP A 76 22.94 1.14 -7.92
C ASP A 76 23.37 2.51 -8.47
N LYS A 77 23.37 2.68 -9.79
CA LYS A 77 23.77 3.93 -10.46
C LYS A 77 22.71 5.01 -10.27
N ALA A 78 21.44 4.68 -10.45
CA ALA A 78 20.33 5.59 -10.23
C ALA A 78 19.93 5.71 -8.74
N ARG A 79 20.54 4.90 -7.86
CA ARG A 79 20.19 4.76 -6.44
C ARG A 79 18.69 4.57 -6.25
N SER A 80 18.12 3.62 -6.99
CA SER A 80 16.70 3.34 -6.97
C SER A 80 16.38 1.85 -6.84
N ILE A 81 15.15 1.58 -6.44
CA ILE A 81 14.53 0.25 -6.54
C ILE A 81 13.22 0.37 -7.32
N THR A 82 12.94 -0.62 -8.15
CA THR A 82 11.64 -0.82 -8.80
C THR A 82 11.06 -2.13 -8.30
N VAL A 83 9.85 -2.12 -7.77
CA VAL A 83 9.17 -3.30 -7.23
C VAL A 83 7.80 -3.44 -7.87
N GLY A 84 7.50 -4.61 -8.43
CA GLY A 84 6.14 -5.01 -8.82
C GLY A 84 5.66 -6.12 -7.88
N SER A 85 4.52 -5.92 -7.22
CA SER A 85 4.02 -6.85 -6.21
C SER A 85 2.49 -6.94 -6.22
N LYS A 86 1.96 -7.91 -5.48
CA LYS A 86 0.53 -8.10 -5.24
C LYS A 86 0.22 -8.07 -3.75
N ILE A 87 -1.01 -7.67 -3.43
CA ILE A 87 -1.54 -7.73 -2.07
C ILE A 87 -3.04 -8.05 -2.10
N GLU A 88 -3.52 -8.82 -1.13
CA GLU A 88 -4.96 -8.96 -0.90
C GLU A 88 -5.46 -7.80 -0.04
N LEU A 89 -6.38 -7.00 -0.58
CA LEU A 89 -7.08 -5.94 0.12
C LEU A 89 -8.39 -6.48 0.68
N LEU A 90 -8.58 -6.34 1.99
CA LEU A 90 -9.89 -6.48 2.60
C LEU A 90 -10.63 -5.15 2.46
N LEU A 91 -11.78 -5.17 1.80
CA LEU A 91 -12.60 -3.98 1.60
C LEU A 91 -13.45 -3.67 2.84
N PRO A 92 -13.78 -2.39 3.09
CA PRO A 92 -14.84 -2.03 4.03
C PRO A 92 -16.13 -2.80 3.73
N GLN A 93 -16.90 -3.02 4.79
CA GLN A 93 -18.21 -3.67 4.69
C GLN A 93 -19.14 -2.85 3.78
N ASN A 94 -19.79 -3.51 2.82
CA ASN A 94 -20.79 -2.88 1.95
C ASN A 94 -22.17 -2.81 2.64
N SER A 95 -23.15 -2.19 1.99
CA SER A 95 -24.53 -2.03 2.50
C SER A 95 -25.25 -3.36 2.78
N ASN A 96 -24.81 -4.45 2.14
CA ASN A 96 -25.33 -5.81 2.40
C ASN A 96 -24.61 -6.53 3.56
N GLY A 97 -23.69 -5.86 4.25
CA GLY A 97 -22.95 -6.46 5.35
C GLY A 97 -21.77 -7.35 4.92
N VAL A 98 -21.41 -7.36 3.64
CA VAL A 98 -20.35 -8.21 3.09
C VAL A 98 -19.02 -7.47 3.06
N ARG A 99 -17.94 -8.14 3.49
CA ARG A 99 -16.56 -7.67 3.29
C ARG A 99 -15.92 -8.42 2.13
N GLU A 100 -15.74 -7.73 1.03
CA GLU A 100 -15.14 -8.29 -0.18
C GLU A 100 -13.61 -8.28 -0.10
N LYS A 101 -12.98 -9.20 -0.85
CA LYS A 101 -11.54 -9.28 -1.00
C LYS A 101 -11.14 -9.05 -2.46
N VAL A 102 -10.19 -8.15 -2.66
CA VAL A 102 -9.67 -7.79 -3.98
C VAL A 102 -8.15 -7.94 -3.97
N VAL A 103 -7.59 -8.64 -4.95
CA VAL A 103 -6.15 -8.66 -5.17
C VAL A 103 -5.75 -7.41 -5.93
N MET A 104 -4.89 -6.59 -5.35
CA MET A 104 -4.29 -5.43 -6.00
C MET A 104 -2.89 -5.80 -6.50
N ASN A 105 -2.63 -5.64 -7.80
CA ASN A 105 -1.29 -5.61 -8.35
C ASN A 105 -0.83 -4.15 -8.44
N TYR A 106 0.42 -3.86 -8.13
CA TYR A 106 0.97 -2.52 -8.19
C TYR A 106 2.47 -2.57 -8.50
N ARG A 107 3.00 -1.48 -9.07
CA ARG A 107 4.43 -1.23 -9.20
C ARG A 107 4.78 0.06 -8.47
N PHE A 108 5.92 0.10 -7.80
CA PHE A 108 6.49 1.36 -7.34
C PHE A 108 7.97 1.49 -7.66
N ASP A 109 8.42 2.72 -7.83
CA ASP A 109 9.82 3.10 -7.72
C ASP A 109 10.03 3.87 -6.43
N ALA A 110 11.16 3.61 -5.79
CA ALA A 110 11.72 4.48 -4.76
C ALA A 110 13.13 4.89 -5.20
N THR A 111 13.39 6.19 -5.27
CA THR A 111 14.64 6.75 -5.81
C THR A 111 15.23 7.75 -4.82
N ILE A 112 16.50 7.57 -4.46
CA ILE A 112 17.21 8.53 -3.63
C ILE A 112 17.52 9.79 -4.45
N THR A 113 17.17 10.94 -3.88
CA THR A 113 17.50 12.27 -4.41
C THR A 113 18.40 13.02 -3.42
N ASN A 114 18.84 14.22 -3.79
CA ASN A 114 19.72 15.03 -2.94
C ASN A 114 19.13 15.31 -1.55
N ALA A 115 17.81 15.52 -1.47
CA ALA A 115 17.12 15.93 -0.23
C ALA A 115 16.29 14.81 0.42
N GLY A 116 16.21 13.62 -0.19
CA GLY A 116 15.32 12.58 0.32
C GLY A 116 15.13 11.38 -0.59
N CYS A 117 13.92 10.82 -0.58
CA CYS A 117 13.51 9.71 -1.42
C CYS A 117 12.20 10.05 -2.14
N MET A 118 12.14 9.85 -3.46
CA MET A 118 10.92 9.97 -4.24
C MET A 118 10.25 8.59 -4.34
N LEU A 119 9.01 8.48 -3.86
CA LEU A 119 8.15 7.30 -4.04
C LEU A 119 7.16 7.56 -5.18
N VAL A 120 7.12 6.67 -6.17
CA VAL A 120 6.16 6.71 -7.28
C VAL A 120 5.47 5.36 -7.39
N VAL A 121 4.17 5.28 -7.18
CA VAL A 121 3.34 4.08 -7.36
C VAL A 121 2.49 4.22 -8.63
N ARG A 122 2.52 3.20 -9.48
CA ARG A 122 1.85 3.15 -10.79
C ARG A 122 1.47 1.72 -11.17
N ASP A 123 0.91 1.55 -12.37
CA ASP A 123 0.53 0.25 -12.93
C ASP A 123 -0.40 -0.54 -11.98
N VAL A 124 -1.30 0.18 -11.30
CA VAL A 124 -2.22 -0.39 -10.32
C VAL A 124 -3.40 -1.06 -11.03
N THR A 125 -3.64 -2.32 -10.71
CA THR A 125 -4.78 -3.11 -11.22
C THR A 125 -5.39 -3.97 -10.13
N TYR A 126 -6.64 -4.37 -10.33
CA TYR A 126 -7.44 -5.12 -9.38
C TYR A 126 -7.98 -6.40 -9.99
N GLN A 127 -8.08 -7.45 -9.18
CA GLN A 127 -8.71 -8.71 -9.52
C GLN A 127 -9.62 -9.12 -8.35
N ASN A 128 -10.87 -9.47 -8.64
CA ASN A 128 -11.74 -10.01 -7.60
C ASN A 128 -11.23 -11.39 -7.20
N SER A 129 -11.24 -11.67 -5.89
CA SER A 129 -11.09 -13.05 -5.41
C SER A 129 -12.22 -13.89 -6.05
N GLN A 130 -11.87 -15.02 -6.68
CA GLN A 130 -12.78 -15.77 -7.54
C GLN A 130 -14.09 -16.10 -6.81
N SER A 131 -15.23 -15.83 -7.47
CA SER A 131 -16.48 -16.51 -7.14
C SER A 131 -16.36 -17.95 -7.66
N PRO A 132 -16.84 -18.97 -6.93
CA PRO A 132 -16.78 -20.36 -7.35
C PRO A 132 -17.41 -20.64 -8.73
N ASN A 133 -18.26 -19.73 -9.23
CA ASN A 133 -19.01 -19.85 -10.48
C ASN A 133 -18.55 -18.86 -11.57
N SER A 134 -17.40 -18.20 -11.40
CA SER A 134 -16.87 -17.23 -12.37
C SER A 134 -15.84 -17.85 -13.30
N SER A 135 -15.78 -17.37 -14.55
CA SER A 135 -14.97 -17.91 -15.64
C SER A 135 -13.52 -18.24 -15.22
N PHE A 136 -12.92 -19.21 -15.91
CA PHE A 136 -11.54 -19.72 -15.71
C PHE A 136 -10.46 -18.65 -15.50
N PHE A 137 -10.68 -17.41 -15.93
CA PHE A 137 -9.79 -16.27 -15.72
C PHE A 137 -10.45 -15.20 -14.83
N PRO A 138 -9.80 -14.77 -13.73
CA PRO A 138 -10.27 -13.65 -12.92
C PRO A 138 -10.26 -12.36 -13.74
N LYS A 139 -11.38 -11.63 -13.75
CA LYS A 139 -11.48 -10.35 -14.45
C LYS A 139 -10.54 -9.33 -13.79
N THR A 140 -9.71 -8.69 -14.61
CA THR A 140 -8.78 -7.64 -14.18
C THR A 140 -9.36 -6.27 -14.54
N PHE A 141 -9.25 -5.31 -13.63
CA PHE A 141 -9.72 -3.93 -13.80
C PHE A 141 -8.57 -2.97 -13.50
N THR A 142 -8.49 -1.83 -14.19
CA THR A 142 -7.43 -0.85 -13.93
C THR A 142 -7.83 0.13 -12.81
N ALA A 143 -6.84 0.81 -12.23
CA ALA A 143 -7.11 1.88 -11.27
C ALA A 143 -7.90 3.05 -11.86
N GLU A 144 -7.65 3.38 -13.12
CA GLU A 144 -8.35 4.45 -13.83
C GLU A 144 -9.86 4.19 -13.89
N GLU A 145 -10.25 2.94 -14.18
CA GLU A 145 -11.64 2.50 -14.32
C GLU A 145 -12.33 2.18 -12.99
N THR A 146 -11.57 2.12 -11.90
CA THR A 146 -12.05 1.64 -10.59
C THR A 146 -12.04 2.72 -9.53
N ILE A 147 -10.88 3.32 -9.23
CA ILE A 147 -10.68 4.13 -8.02
C ILE A 147 -10.63 5.64 -8.29
N THR A 148 -10.74 6.08 -9.54
CA THR A 148 -10.81 7.53 -9.84
C THR A 148 -12.16 8.10 -9.47
N SER A 149 -12.20 9.40 -9.13
CA SER A 149 -13.46 10.10 -8.84
C SER A 149 -14.44 10.00 -10.01
N THR A 150 -13.96 10.07 -11.25
CA THR A 150 -14.77 9.89 -12.46
C THR A 150 -15.37 8.48 -12.53
N ALA A 151 -14.57 7.44 -12.33
CA ALA A 151 -15.03 6.05 -12.34
C ALA A 151 -16.07 5.75 -11.25
N ILE A 152 -15.89 6.32 -10.06
CA ILE A 152 -16.82 6.17 -8.93
C ILE A 152 -18.12 6.93 -9.22
N SER A 153 -18.04 8.13 -9.80
CA SER A 153 -19.20 8.98 -10.06
C SER A 153 -20.08 8.44 -11.19
N ALA A 154 -19.48 7.75 -12.16
CA ALA A 154 -20.19 7.08 -13.25
C ALA A 154 -20.90 5.77 -12.82
N ALA A 155 -20.58 5.23 -11.64
CA ALA A 155 -21.16 4.00 -11.12
C ALA A 155 -22.40 4.28 -10.23
N SER A 156 -23.20 3.25 -9.98
CA SER A 156 -24.36 3.30 -9.08
C SER A 156 -24.49 2.02 -8.24
N GLY A 157 -25.27 2.09 -7.16
CA GLY A 157 -25.54 0.95 -6.27
C GLY A 157 -24.28 0.26 -5.74
N LEU A 158 -24.30 -1.08 -5.73
CA LEU A 158 -23.19 -1.91 -5.24
C LEU A 158 -21.88 -1.71 -6.01
N ASP A 159 -21.92 -1.39 -7.31
CA ASP A 159 -20.71 -1.11 -8.09
C ASP A 159 -20.02 0.18 -7.58
N LYS A 160 -20.82 1.22 -7.29
CA LYS A 160 -20.28 2.46 -6.71
C LYS A 160 -19.67 2.22 -5.34
N GLU A 161 -20.33 1.41 -4.50
CA GLU A 161 -19.80 1.04 -3.18
C GLU A 161 -18.50 0.24 -3.30
N PHE A 162 -18.46 -0.76 -4.18
CA PHE A 162 -17.27 -1.56 -4.47
C PHE A 162 -16.09 -0.68 -4.88
N LYS A 163 -16.29 0.24 -5.83
CA LYS A 163 -15.26 1.17 -6.29
C LYS A 163 -14.78 2.11 -5.18
N THR A 164 -15.72 2.66 -4.41
CA THR A 164 -15.43 3.54 -3.26
C THR A 164 -14.63 2.81 -2.19
N ASN A 165 -15.00 1.56 -1.88
CA ASN A 165 -14.33 0.75 -0.88
C ASN A 165 -12.94 0.29 -1.36
N THR A 166 -12.80 -0.04 -2.64
CA THR A 166 -11.50 -0.34 -3.27
C THR A 166 -10.58 0.87 -3.22
N GLN A 167 -11.09 2.09 -3.47
CA GLN A 167 -10.32 3.32 -3.32
C GLN A 167 -9.82 3.50 -1.89
N LYS A 168 -10.71 3.37 -0.88
CA LYS A 168 -10.35 3.51 0.53
C LYS A 168 -9.25 2.52 0.94
N SER A 169 -9.40 1.23 0.62
CA SER A 169 -8.39 0.22 0.96
C SER A 169 -7.08 0.43 0.21
N THR A 170 -7.13 0.90 -1.04
CA THR A 170 -5.92 1.27 -1.80
C THR A 170 -5.17 2.41 -1.11
N LEU A 171 -5.86 3.51 -0.80
CA LEU A 171 -5.23 4.65 -0.13
C LEU A 171 -4.68 4.26 1.24
N PHE A 172 -5.42 3.46 2.01
CA PHE A 172 -4.94 2.94 3.29
C PHE A 172 -3.62 2.15 3.13
N TYR A 173 -3.59 1.22 2.18
CA TYR A 173 -2.41 0.40 1.91
C TYR A 173 -1.21 1.24 1.45
N LEU A 174 -1.40 2.16 0.50
CA LEU A 174 -0.32 3.00 -0.03
C LEU A 174 0.23 3.98 1.00
N ASN A 175 -0.61 4.49 1.90
CA ASN A 175 -0.12 5.25 3.06
C ASN A 175 0.69 4.37 4.01
N GLY A 176 0.31 3.10 4.19
CA GLY A 176 1.12 2.10 4.89
C GLY A 176 2.51 1.93 4.28
N LEU A 177 2.57 1.69 2.96
CA LEU A 177 3.82 1.58 2.21
C LEU A 177 4.70 2.83 2.36
N TYR A 178 4.10 4.03 2.23
CA TYR A 178 4.81 5.30 2.46
C TYR A 178 5.38 5.38 3.88
N ASN A 179 4.62 4.98 4.89
CA ASN A 179 5.04 5.04 6.28
C ASN A 179 6.17 4.04 6.58
N GLU A 180 6.10 2.82 6.05
CA GLU A 180 7.17 1.83 6.17
C GLU A 180 8.46 2.33 5.53
N LEU A 181 8.36 2.88 4.33
CA LEU A 181 9.51 3.44 3.63
C LEU A 181 10.06 4.67 4.34
N SER A 182 9.22 5.54 4.89
CA SER A 182 9.67 6.71 5.65
C SER A 182 10.41 6.33 6.93
N LYS A 183 9.99 5.25 7.60
CA LYS A 183 10.62 4.79 8.85
C LYS A 183 12.08 4.42 8.65
N ILE A 184 12.48 3.83 7.52
CA ILE A 184 13.88 3.39 7.33
C ILE A 184 14.87 4.55 7.33
N PHE A 185 14.39 5.75 6.97
CA PHE A 185 15.19 6.97 6.97
C PHE A 185 15.11 7.74 8.29
N ASN A 186 14.09 7.46 9.10
CA ASN A 186 13.73 8.20 10.31
C ASN A 186 13.86 7.37 11.60
N LEU A 187 14.60 6.25 11.61
CA LEU A 187 14.83 5.41 12.81
C LEU A 187 15.59 6.18 13.91
N SER A 188 14.88 6.97 14.71
CA SER A 188 15.20 7.64 15.99
C SER A 188 16.63 8.12 16.24
N LYS A 189 16.76 9.42 16.55
CA LYS A 189 17.77 9.90 17.50
C LYS A 189 17.56 9.24 18.86
#